data_AF-A0A2D3W2W2-F1
#
_entry.id   AF-A0A2D3W2W2-F1
#
_cell.length_a   1.000
_cell.length_b   1.000
_cell.length_c   1.000
_cell.angle_alpha   90.00
_cell.angle_beta   90.00
_cell.angle_gamma   90.00
#
_symmetry.space_group_name_H-M   'P 1'
#
loop_
_entity.id
_entity.type
_entity.pdbx_description
1 polymer ?
#
loop_
_entity_poly.entity_id
_entity_poly.type
_entity_poly.pdbx_seq_one_letter_code
_entity_poly.pdbx_strand_id
1 'polypeptide(L)'
;MSLFSIIIIITTFLLLFLGYYIYTKYQDKIYYEQEKKEFERLEKLKVMEEERLRKLENEKNKQKEIFEQSIFGKKESVKYYLYNIDVLDYKLSNLYKDIVIKNLWINEPFHTKFYEFLMLINDNHFMIIDPYSKVITMNIRDEHNIVQTSKSYQVYSAKDIIKHTIIDCIHDIKRFNKNDAQNLIILIFIVVLKQSVHYLSKEVPQSIIDRMLKDYKQAPRIKNIVQMFEVKNEKVYFIQESLNDAFSVVETLPYNDSEVEKAIKIRRQISPKLLRQI
;
A
#
# COMPACT_ATOMS: atom_id res chain seq x y z
N MET A 1 -55.91 63.97 11.73
CA MET A 1 -55.08 64.06 10.51
C MET A 1 -56.02 64.07 9.32
N SER A 2 -55.82 64.96 8.34
CA SER A 2 -56.66 64.96 7.15
C SER A 2 -56.35 63.71 6.32
N LEU A 3 -57.35 63.16 5.62
CA LEU A 3 -57.16 62.06 4.65
C LEU A 3 -55.97 62.31 3.71
N PHE A 4 -55.73 63.58 3.38
CA PHE A 4 -54.62 64.05 2.57
C PHE A 4 -53.24 63.77 3.18
N SER A 5 -53.07 63.93 4.50
CA SER A 5 -51.79 63.66 5.17
C SER A 5 -51.46 62.17 5.19
N ILE A 6 -52.49 61.32 5.33
CA ILE A 6 -52.34 59.85 5.31
C ILE A 6 -51.96 59.36 3.90
N ILE A 7 -52.57 59.91 2.85
CA ILE A 7 -52.23 59.58 1.47
C ILE A 7 -50.77 59.94 1.15
N ILE A 8 -50.30 61.12 1.58
CA ILE A 8 -48.90 61.51 1.38
C ILE A 8 -47.93 60.53 2.05
N ILE A 9 -48.18 60.15 3.31
CA ILE A 9 -47.35 59.18 4.05
C ILE A 9 -47.33 57.80 3.37
N ILE A 10 -48.46 57.33 2.86
CA ILE A 10 -48.54 56.05 2.15
C ILE A 10 -47.75 56.13 0.83
N THR A 11 -47.89 57.22 0.08
CA THR A 11 -47.16 57.39 -1.19
C THR A 11 -45.65 57.51 -1.02
N THR A 12 -45.17 58.18 0.03
CA THR A 12 -43.73 58.26 0.33
C THR A 12 -43.18 56.90 0.78
N PHE A 13 -43.94 56.14 1.58
CA PHE A 13 -43.55 54.80 1.99
C PHE A 13 -43.48 53.82 0.79
N LEU A 14 -44.44 53.90 -0.14
CA LEU A 14 -44.43 53.12 -1.39
C LEU A 14 -43.23 53.46 -2.27
N LEU A 15 -42.86 54.73 -2.39
CA LEU A 15 -41.67 55.15 -3.15
C LEU A 15 -40.38 54.65 -2.52
N LEU A 16 -40.25 54.71 -1.19
CA LEU A 16 -39.10 54.14 -0.48
C LEU A 16 -39.01 52.62 -0.64
N PHE A 17 -40.15 51.92 -0.57
CA PHE A 17 -40.20 50.49 -0.79
C PHE A 17 -39.82 50.10 -2.22
N LEU A 18 -40.30 50.85 -3.22
CA LEU A 18 -39.94 50.65 -4.62
C LEU A 18 -38.45 50.89 -4.85
N GLY A 19 -37.89 51.95 -4.26
CA GLY A 19 -36.46 52.25 -4.32
C GLY A 19 -35.61 51.14 -3.69
N TYR A 20 -36.02 50.63 -2.52
CA TYR A 20 -35.36 49.51 -1.86
C TYR A 20 -35.44 48.21 -2.67
N TYR A 21 -36.59 47.92 -3.28
CA TYR A 21 -36.79 46.75 -4.14
C TYR A 21 -35.90 46.81 -5.41
N ILE A 22 -35.78 47.99 -6.04
CA ILE A 22 -34.90 48.17 -7.19
C ILE A 22 -33.43 48.04 -6.76
N TYR A 23 -33.05 48.59 -5.61
CA TYR A 23 -31.69 48.50 -5.08
C TYR A 23 -31.27 47.05 -4.78
N THR A 24 -32.13 46.27 -4.13
CA THR A 24 -31.87 44.85 -3.84
C THR A 24 -31.71 44.02 -5.10
N LYS A 25 -32.60 44.18 -6.10
CA LYS A 25 -32.46 43.54 -7.42
C LYS A 25 -31.17 43.92 -8.15
N TYR A 26 -30.71 45.16 -8.01
CA TYR A 26 -29.47 45.62 -8.62
C TYR A 26 -28.24 44.99 -7.96
N GLN A 27 -28.23 44.88 -6.63
CA GLN A 27 -27.17 44.21 -5.88
C GLN A 27 -27.10 42.71 -6.20
N ASP A 28 -28.24 42.03 -6.29
CA ASP A 28 -28.29 40.61 -6.68
C ASP A 28 -27.67 40.40 -8.07
N LYS A 29 -27.95 41.29 -9.04
CA LYS A 29 -27.37 41.22 -10.37
C LYS A 29 -25.85 41.36 -10.35
N ILE A 30 -25.32 42.29 -9.56
CA ILE A 30 -23.86 42.49 -9.40
C ILE A 30 -23.23 41.24 -8.78
N TYR A 31 -23.85 40.67 -7.75
CA TYR A 31 -23.38 39.46 -7.08
C TYR A 31 -23.32 38.27 -8.06
N TYR A 32 -24.39 38.03 -8.82
CA TYR A 32 -24.43 36.99 -9.85
C TYR A 32 -23.38 37.19 -10.96
N GLU A 33 -23.12 38.42 -11.39
CA GLU A 33 -22.09 38.69 -12.39
C GLU A 33 -20.66 38.47 -11.85
N GLN A 34 -20.43 38.71 -10.56
CA GLN A 34 -19.14 38.44 -9.91
C GLN A 34 -18.92 36.93 -9.72
N GLU A 35 -19.92 36.21 -9.22
CA GLU A 35 -19.87 34.77 -9.02
C GLU A 35 -19.66 34.04 -10.36
N LYS A 36 -20.35 34.46 -11.42
CA LYS A 36 -20.14 33.92 -12.77
C LYS A 36 -18.71 34.14 -13.27
N LYS A 37 -18.13 35.33 -13.06
CA LYS A 37 -16.75 35.63 -13.43
C LYS A 37 -15.73 34.83 -12.62
N GLU A 38 -16.02 34.55 -11.35
CA GLU A 38 -15.19 33.73 -10.49
C GLU A 38 -15.25 32.25 -10.90
N PHE A 39 -16.44 31.73 -11.21
CA PHE A 39 -16.62 30.39 -11.74
C PHE A 39 -15.87 30.19 -13.05
N GLU A 40 -15.99 31.12 -14.01
CA GLU A 40 -15.25 31.08 -15.28
C GLU A 40 -13.72 31.15 -15.07
N ARG A 41 -13.23 31.86 -14.04
CA ARG A 41 -11.80 31.88 -13.69
C ARG A 41 -11.34 30.55 -13.10
N LEU A 42 -12.12 29.97 -12.18
CA LEU A 42 -11.82 28.68 -11.55
C LEU A 42 -11.82 27.54 -12.57
N GLU A 43 -12.77 27.56 -13.51
CA GLU A 43 -12.83 26.59 -14.60
C GLU A 43 -11.61 26.69 -15.52
N LYS A 44 -11.20 27.91 -15.89
CA LYS A 44 -9.95 28.13 -16.65
C LYS A 44 -8.70 27.68 -15.89
N LEU A 45 -8.65 27.89 -14.57
CA LEU A 45 -7.54 27.41 -13.73
C LEU A 45 -7.48 25.89 -13.71
N LYS A 46 -8.62 25.20 -13.54
CA LYS A 46 -8.70 23.73 -13.59
C LYS A 46 -8.22 23.19 -14.93
N VAL A 47 -8.68 23.77 -16.04
CA VAL A 47 -8.24 23.37 -17.39
C VAL A 47 -6.73 23.57 -17.56
N MET A 48 -6.17 24.69 -17.11
CA MET A 48 -4.72 24.93 -17.16
C MET A 48 -3.92 23.96 -16.27
N GLU A 49 -4.45 23.59 -15.11
CA GLU A 49 -3.82 22.65 -14.20
C GLU A 49 -3.84 21.22 -14.75
N GLU A 50 -4.97 20.80 -15.32
CA GLU A 50 -5.08 19.53 -16.07
C GLU A 50 -4.13 19.49 -17.27
N GLU A 51 -4.00 20.59 -18.01
CA GLU A 51 -3.07 20.67 -19.15
C GLU A 51 -1.60 20.63 -18.70
N ARG A 52 -1.27 21.25 -17.55
CA ARG A 52 0.06 21.14 -16.93
C ARG A 52 0.35 19.71 -16.46
N LEU A 53 -0.60 19.06 -15.81
CA LEU A 53 -0.47 17.67 -15.37
C LEU A 53 -0.29 16.73 -16.57
N ARG A 54 -1.07 16.91 -17.65
CA ARG A 54 -0.89 16.17 -18.90
C ARG A 54 0.47 16.43 -19.55
N LYS A 55 0.98 17.66 -19.53
CA LYS A 55 2.33 17.98 -20.04
C LYS A 55 3.42 17.31 -19.20
N LEU A 56 3.31 17.34 -17.87
CA LEU A 56 4.20 16.63 -16.94
C LEU A 56 4.16 15.12 -17.14
N GLU A 57 2.97 14.56 -17.36
CA GLU A 57 2.79 13.13 -17.63
C GLU A 57 3.35 12.73 -19.00
N ASN A 58 3.14 13.55 -20.02
CA ASN A 58 3.74 13.38 -21.35
C ASN A 58 5.27 13.53 -21.30
N GLU A 59 5.81 14.46 -20.53
CA GLU A 59 7.26 14.59 -20.33
C GLU A 59 7.83 13.39 -19.57
N LYS A 60 7.13 12.88 -18.55
CA LYS A 60 7.51 11.62 -17.86
C LYS A 60 7.44 10.43 -18.81
N ASN A 61 6.39 10.32 -19.62
CA ASN A 61 6.24 9.24 -20.60
C ASN A 61 7.28 9.35 -21.71
N LYS A 62 7.62 10.56 -22.16
CA LYS A 62 8.68 10.82 -23.13
C LYS A 62 10.06 10.55 -22.53
N GLN A 63 10.32 10.89 -21.27
CA GLN A 63 11.54 10.51 -20.56
C GLN A 63 11.61 8.99 -20.36
N LYS A 64 10.49 8.33 -20.09
CA LYS A 64 10.39 6.88 -19.98
C LYS A 64 10.58 6.20 -21.33
N GLU A 65 10.02 6.72 -22.42
CA GLU A 65 10.28 6.27 -23.79
C GLU A 65 11.72 6.57 -24.22
N ILE A 66 12.32 7.69 -23.83
CA ILE A 66 13.74 7.98 -24.10
C ILE A 66 14.64 7.08 -23.26
N PHE A 67 14.24 6.76 -22.02
CA PHE A 67 14.94 5.80 -21.16
C PHE A 67 14.79 4.36 -21.69
N GLU A 68 13.60 3.98 -22.15
CA GLU A 68 13.34 2.70 -22.81
C GLU A 68 14.05 2.66 -24.17
N GLN A 69 14.02 3.70 -25.00
CA GLN A 69 14.76 3.74 -26.26
C GLN A 69 16.28 3.83 -26.07
N SER A 70 16.79 4.42 -24.99
CA SER A 70 18.22 4.41 -24.67
C SER A 70 18.69 3.10 -24.04
N ILE A 71 17.83 2.39 -23.30
CA ILE A 71 18.10 1.02 -22.81
C ILE A 71 17.88 -0.04 -23.90
N PHE A 72 16.92 0.14 -24.81
CA PHE A 72 16.54 -0.86 -25.80
C PHE A 72 17.06 -0.57 -27.22
N GLY A 73 17.45 0.67 -27.54
CA GLY A 73 17.96 1.08 -28.86
C GLY A 73 19.46 0.79 -29.10
N LYS A 74 20.18 0.36 -28.06
CA LYS A 74 21.49 -0.30 -28.16
C LYS A 74 21.57 -1.42 -27.12
N LYS A 75 20.70 -2.41 -27.21
CA LYS A 75 20.70 -3.52 -26.26
C LYS A 75 21.71 -4.59 -26.67
N GLU A 76 22.99 -4.33 -26.42
CA GLU A 76 23.79 -5.45 -25.92
C GLU A 76 23.09 -5.89 -24.64
N SER A 77 22.46 -7.04 -24.73
CA SER A 77 21.63 -7.54 -23.66
C SER A 77 22.52 -7.88 -22.46
N VAL A 78 22.48 -7.04 -21.43
CA VAL A 78 23.31 -7.25 -20.25
C VAL A 78 22.79 -8.49 -19.53
N LYS A 79 23.65 -9.50 -19.40
CA LYS A 79 23.31 -10.75 -18.73
C LYS A 79 23.56 -10.59 -17.23
N TYR A 80 22.57 -10.93 -16.42
CA TYR A 80 22.64 -10.88 -14.96
C TYR A 80 22.48 -12.27 -14.35
N TYR A 81 23.19 -12.54 -13.26
CA TYR A 81 22.96 -13.74 -12.45
C TYR A 81 21.75 -13.52 -11.53
N LEU A 82 20.60 -14.08 -11.90
CA LEU A 82 19.33 -13.92 -11.19
C LEU A 82 18.83 -15.25 -10.63
N TYR A 83 18.11 -15.20 -9.51
CA TYR A 83 17.43 -16.38 -9.00
C TYR A 83 16.33 -16.86 -9.95
N ASN A 84 16.10 -18.17 -9.97
CA ASN A 84 15.01 -18.77 -10.71
C ASN A 84 13.67 -18.40 -10.06
N ILE A 85 12.94 -17.46 -10.64
CA ILE A 85 11.63 -17.01 -10.12
C ILE A 85 10.47 -17.93 -10.50
N ASP A 86 10.69 -18.93 -11.35
CA ASP A 86 9.64 -19.80 -11.87
C ASP A 86 9.19 -20.83 -10.82
N VAL A 87 9.95 -20.98 -9.72
CA VAL A 87 9.59 -21.82 -8.57
C VAL A 87 8.74 -21.08 -7.53
N LEU A 88 8.58 -19.76 -7.68
CA LEU A 88 7.75 -18.93 -6.81
C LEU A 88 6.33 -18.86 -7.37
N ASP A 89 5.35 -18.69 -6.48
CA ASP A 89 4.00 -18.29 -6.86
C ASP A 89 4.03 -17.00 -7.68
N TYR A 90 3.11 -16.89 -8.66
CA TYR A 90 3.02 -15.76 -9.59
C TYR A 90 3.08 -14.39 -8.90
N LYS A 91 2.41 -14.23 -7.75
CA LYS A 91 2.40 -12.97 -7.00
C LYS A 91 3.79 -12.61 -6.47
N LEU A 92 4.53 -13.59 -5.96
CA LEU A 92 5.88 -13.41 -5.44
C LEU A 92 6.92 -13.27 -6.56
N SER A 93 6.75 -13.99 -7.68
CA SER A 93 7.58 -13.80 -8.88
C SER A 93 7.46 -12.37 -9.42
N ASN A 94 6.24 -11.81 -9.44
CA ASN A 94 6.03 -10.43 -9.85
C ASN A 94 6.65 -9.44 -8.87
N LEU A 95 6.46 -9.65 -7.56
CA LEU A 95 7.10 -8.82 -6.54
C LEU A 95 8.63 -8.83 -6.70
N TYR A 96 9.23 -9.98 -7.03
CA TYR A 96 10.66 -10.04 -7.33
C TYR A 96 11.04 -9.20 -8.55
N LYS A 97 10.27 -9.27 -9.64
CA LYS A 97 10.52 -8.45 -10.83
C LYS A 97 10.41 -6.96 -10.49
N ASP A 98 9.40 -6.59 -9.71
CA ASP A 98 9.13 -5.20 -9.34
C ASP A 98 10.21 -4.59 -8.43
N ILE A 99 10.79 -5.41 -7.55
CA ILE A 99 11.81 -4.96 -6.59
C ILE A 99 13.23 -5.11 -7.14
N VAL A 100 13.61 -6.28 -7.64
CA VAL A 100 14.99 -6.56 -8.04
C VAL A 100 15.25 -6.14 -9.47
N ILE A 101 14.40 -6.55 -10.41
CA ILE A 101 14.66 -6.35 -11.85
C ILE A 101 14.46 -4.89 -12.24
N LYS A 102 13.30 -4.31 -11.91
CA LYS A 102 12.99 -2.91 -12.29
C LYS A 102 13.90 -1.88 -11.62
N ASN A 103 14.47 -2.18 -10.44
CA ASN A 103 15.35 -1.25 -9.71
C ASN A 103 16.83 -1.62 -9.78
N LEU A 104 17.20 -2.67 -10.53
CA LEU A 104 18.57 -3.21 -10.62
C LEU A 104 19.20 -3.44 -9.23
N TRP A 105 18.41 -3.91 -8.27
CA TRP A 105 18.86 -4.23 -6.91
C TRP A 105 19.41 -5.66 -6.82
N ILE A 106 20.30 -6.00 -7.75
CA ILE A 106 21.00 -7.29 -7.85
C ILE A 106 22.21 -7.39 -6.89
N ASN A 107 22.45 -6.34 -6.12
CA ASN A 107 23.59 -6.25 -5.21
C ASN A 107 23.43 -7.22 -4.04
N GLU A 108 24.50 -7.92 -3.70
CA GLU A 108 24.59 -8.70 -2.48
C GLU A 108 24.90 -7.81 -1.26
N PRO A 109 24.46 -8.20 -0.05
CA PRO A 109 23.73 -9.44 0.27
C PRO A 109 22.20 -9.32 0.19
N PHE A 110 21.66 -8.15 -0.16
CA PHE A 110 20.21 -7.92 -0.20
C PHE A 110 19.51 -8.86 -1.16
N HIS A 111 20.05 -9.02 -2.38
CA HIS A 111 19.41 -9.83 -3.41
C HIS A 111 19.13 -11.27 -2.95
N THR A 112 20.12 -11.90 -2.32
CA THR A 112 19.97 -13.23 -1.71
C THR A 112 18.96 -13.23 -0.58
N LYS A 113 19.06 -12.28 0.36
CA LYS A 113 18.13 -12.24 1.52
C LYS A 113 16.69 -12.00 1.11
N PHE A 114 16.46 -11.09 0.19
CA PHE A 114 15.12 -10.83 -0.33
C PHE A 114 14.54 -12.09 -1.00
N TYR A 115 15.33 -12.80 -1.80
CA TYR A 115 14.88 -14.07 -2.39
C TYR A 115 14.62 -15.15 -1.33
N GLU A 116 15.45 -15.26 -0.30
CA GLU A 116 15.20 -16.16 0.83
C GLU A 116 13.84 -15.88 1.50
N PHE A 117 13.51 -14.59 1.75
CA PHE A 117 12.21 -14.22 2.31
C PHE A 117 11.05 -14.61 1.38
N LEU A 118 11.17 -14.38 0.08
CA LEU A 118 10.14 -14.81 -0.88
C LEU A 118 9.93 -16.33 -0.84
N MET A 119 11.00 -17.12 -0.80
CA MET A 119 10.92 -18.58 -0.69
C MET A 119 10.25 -19.02 0.63
N LEU A 120 10.60 -18.37 1.74
CA LEU A 120 10.00 -18.65 3.04
C LEU A 120 8.49 -18.43 3.01
N ILE A 121 8.03 -17.30 2.46
CA ILE A 121 6.60 -17.02 2.32
C ILE A 121 5.91 -18.01 1.39
N ASN A 122 6.56 -18.35 0.26
CA ASN A 122 6.04 -19.27 -0.74
C ASN A 122 5.77 -20.67 -0.19
N ASP A 123 6.72 -21.21 0.60
CA ASP A 123 6.67 -22.61 1.03
C ASP A 123 5.68 -22.85 2.20
N ASN A 124 5.34 -21.80 2.96
CA ASN A 124 4.67 -21.93 4.26
C ASN A 124 3.25 -21.36 4.34
N HIS A 125 2.79 -20.64 3.31
CA HIS A 125 1.41 -20.13 3.26
C HIS A 125 0.98 -19.39 4.54
N PHE A 126 1.84 -18.48 5.04
CA PHE A 126 1.54 -17.73 6.26
C PHE A 126 0.20 -16.97 6.17
N MET A 127 -0.51 -16.92 7.29
CA MET A 127 -1.86 -16.37 7.41
C MET A 127 -1.94 -15.47 8.62
N ILE A 128 -2.75 -14.41 8.55
CA ILE A 128 -2.98 -13.45 9.64
C ILE A 128 -4.48 -13.50 9.96
N ILE A 129 -4.86 -13.67 11.22
CA ILE A 129 -6.28 -13.68 11.61
C ILE A 129 -6.88 -12.30 11.33
N ASP A 130 -8.04 -12.28 10.67
CA ASP A 130 -8.81 -11.05 10.59
C ASP A 130 -9.42 -10.74 11.97
N PRO A 131 -9.05 -9.62 12.63
CA PRO A 131 -9.57 -9.28 13.95
C PRO A 131 -11.09 -9.06 13.95
N TYR A 132 -11.69 -8.78 12.78
CA TYR A 132 -13.13 -8.60 12.63
C TYR A 132 -13.87 -9.88 12.21
N SER A 133 -13.15 -11.00 12.04
CA SER A 133 -13.76 -12.26 11.67
C SER A 133 -14.72 -12.76 12.73
N LYS A 134 -15.91 -13.20 12.29
CA LYS A 134 -16.78 -14.04 13.11
C LYS A 134 -16.16 -15.44 13.23
N VAL A 135 -16.13 -15.99 14.44
CA VAL A 135 -15.58 -17.33 14.70
C VAL A 135 -16.73 -18.31 14.86
N ILE A 136 -16.74 -19.35 14.02
CA ILE A 136 -17.67 -20.47 14.13
C ILE A 136 -16.96 -21.59 14.88
N THR A 137 -17.46 -21.95 16.06
CA THR A 137 -16.93 -23.09 16.82
C THR A 137 -17.83 -24.30 16.62
N MET A 138 -17.25 -25.40 16.15
CA MET A 138 -17.92 -26.68 15.95
C MET A 138 -17.37 -27.70 16.95
N ASN A 139 -18.26 -28.35 17.68
CA ASN A 139 -17.92 -29.45 18.58
C ASN A 139 -18.47 -30.73 17.98
N ILE A 140 -17.57 -31.63 17.58
CA ILE A 140 -17.91 -32.96 17.08
C ILE A 140 -17.54 -33.96 18.16
N ARG A 141 -18.41 -34.94 18.38
CA ARG A 141 -18.17 -36.05 19.29
C ARG A 141 -18.04 -37.33 18.48
N ASP A 142 -16.96 -38.07 18.71
CA ASP A 142 -16.75 -39.36 18.04
C ASP A 142 -17.54 -40.49 18.73
N GLU A 143 -17.44 -41.70 18.16
CA GLU A 143 -18.06 -42.92 18.69
C GLU A 143 -17.53 -43.31 20.09
N HIS A 144 -16.38 -42.78 20.51
CA HIS A 144 -15.75 -43.00 21.82
C HIS A 144 -16.06 -41.88 22.83
N ASN A 145 -16.99 -40.97 22.52
CA ASN A 145 -17.33 -39.77 23.29
C ASN A 145 -16.19 -38.73 23.44
N ILE A 146 -15.16 -38.80 22.61
CA ILE A 146 -14.10 -37.80 22.56
C ILE A 146 -14.62 -36.57 21.83
N VAL A 147 -14.50 -35.40 22.45
CA VAL A 147 -14.91 -34.11 21.86
C VAL A 147 -13.74 -33.52 21.08
N GLN A 148 -13.93 -33.34 19.78
CA GLN A 148 -13.06 -32.55 18.93
C GLN A 148 -13.71 -31.19 18.69
N THR A 149 -13.02 -30.12 19.10
CA THR A 149 -13.44 -28.74 18.86
C THR A 149 -12.63 -28.17 17.69
N SER A 150 -13.33 -27.56 16.75
CA SER A 150 -12.75 -26.87 15.59
C SER A 150 -13.32 -25.46 15.50
N LYS A 151 -12.49 -24.49 15.14
CA LYS A 151 -12.88 -23.11 14.86
C LYS A 151 -12.63 -22.79 13.40
N SER A 152 -13.64 -22.19 12.78
CA SER A 152 -13.54 -21.60 11.45
C SER A 152 -13.63 -20.07 11.55
N TYR A 153 -12.73 -19.39 10.85
CA TYR A 153 -12.62 -17.92 10.83
C TYR A 153 -11.97 -17.45 9.53
N GLN A 154 -11.98 -16.15 9.29
CA GLN A 154 -11.38 -15.49 8.14
C GLN A 154 -9.94 -15.09 8.44
N VAL A 155 -9.08 -15.26 7.45
CA VAL A 155 -7.66 -14.91 7.52
C VAL A 155 -7.21 -14.17 6.28
N TYR A 156 -6.26 -13.25 6.45
CA TYR A 156 -5.52 -12.65 5.34
C TYR A 156 -4.36 -13.55 4.93
N SER A 157 -4.06 -13.60 3.63
CA SER A 157 -2.82 -14.19 3.16
C SER A 157 -1.65 -13.23 3.39
N ALA A 158 -0.63 -13.65 4.15
CA ALA A 158 0.55 -12.82 4.41
C ALA A 158 1.25 -12.39 3.10
N LYS A 159 1.22 -13.24 2.07
CA LYS A 159 1.80 -12.94 0.75
C LYS A 159 1.11 -11.74 0.09
N ASP A 160 -0.20 -11.63 0.26
CA ASP A 160 -1.02 -10.57 -0.34
C ASP A 160 -0.83 -9.26 0.42
N ILE A 161 -0.81 -9.32 1.75
CA ILE A 161 -0.47 -8.16 2.59
C ILE A 161 0.93 -7.63 2.22
N ILE A 162 1.95 -8.48 2.18
CA ILE A 162 3.33 -8.06 1.82
C ILE A 162 3.37 -7.40 0.45
N LYS A 163 2.76 -8.02 -0.56
CA LYS A 163 2.77 -7.50 -1.93
C LYS A 163 2.10 -6.13 -1.99
N HIS A 164 0.91 -6.00 -1.41
CA HIS A 164 0.14 -4.74 -1.45
C HIS A 164 0.90 -3.64 -0.73
N THR A 165 1.33 -3.89 0.52
CA THR A 165 2.10 -2.93 1.32
C THR A 165 3.35 -2.46 0.58
N ILE A 166 4.16 -3.38 0.02
CA ILE A 166 5.38 -2.99 -0.70
C ILE A 166 5.05 -2.15 -1.93
N ILE A 167 4.05 -2.53 -2.73
CA ILE A 167 3.69 -1.78 -3.95
C ILE A 167 3.22 -0.37 -3.59
N ASP A 168 2.42 -0.23 -2.54
CA ASP A 168 1.87 1.05 -2.11
C ASP A 168 2.99 2.01 -1.64
N CYS A 169 3.86 1.56 -0.73
CA CYS A 169 4.93 2.42 -0.19
C CYS A 169 6.23 2.46 -1.01
N ILE A 170 6.33 1.79 -2.16
CA ILE A 170 7.60 1.66 -2.89
C ILE A 170 8.20 3.01 -3.28
N HIS A 171 7.36 3.99 -3.59
CA HIS A 171 7.80 5.33 -3.96
C HIS A 171 8.44 6.08 -2.79
N ASP A 172 7.91 5.92 -1.58
CA ASP A 172 8.48 6.52 -0.38
C ASP A 172 9.75 5.79 0.08
N ILE A 173 9.77 4.45 -0.02
CA ILE A 173 10.99 3.64 0.23
C ILE A 173 12.14 4.11 -0.67
N LYS A 174 11.89 4.43 -1.94
CA LYS A 174 12.91 4.88 -2.89
C LYS A 174 13.51 6.25 -2.58
N ARG A 175 12.89 7.04 -1.69
CA ARG A 175 13.45 8.34 -1.24
C ARG A 175 14.63 8.16 -0.28
N PHE A 176 14.78 6.98 0.33
CA PHE A 176 15.89 6.65 1.20
C PHE A 176 17.13 6.25 0.40
N ASN A 177 18.30 6.28 1.05
CA ASN A 177 19.51 5.73 0.44
C ASN A 177 19.32 4.21 0.17
N LYS A 178 20.08 3.69 -0.79
CA LYS A 178 19.92 2.31 -1.28
C LYS A 178 19.88 1.25 -0.18
N ASN A 179 20.77 1.35 0.82
CA ASN A 179 20.84 0.35 1.89
C ASN A 179 19.63 0.43 2.81
N ASP A 180 19.19 1.64 3.17
CA ASP A 180 18.03 1.83 4.03
C ASP A 180 16.74 1.45 3.30
N ALA A 181 16.60 1.81 2.03
CA ALA A 181 15.49 1.37 1.18
C ALA A 181 15.37 -0.16 1.14
N GLN A 182 16.50 -0.85 0.95
CA GLN A 182 16.56 -2.32 0.98
C GLN A 182 16.17 -2.88 2.35
N ASN A 183 16.65 -2.28 3.43
CA ASN A 183 16.32 -2.70 4.79
C ASN A 183 14.84 -2.48 5.13
N LEU A 184 14.23 -1.41 4.62
CA LEU A 184 12.79 -1.13 4.79
C LEU A 184 11.92 -2.18 4.06
N ILE A 185 12.39 -2.73 2.95
CA ILE A 185 11.69 -3.86 2.30
C ILE A 185 11.74 -5.10 3.18
N ILE A 186 12.91 -5.44 3.73
CA ILE A 186 13.05 -6.58 4.63
C ILE A 186 12.23 -6.40 5.92
N LEU A 187 12.12 -5.16 6.43
CA LEU A 187 11.25 -4.81 7.56
C LEU A 187 9.80 -5.27 7.30
N ILE A 188 9.25 -5.00 6.11
CA ILE A 188 7.84 -5.34 5.81
C ILE A 188 7.61 -6.85 5.94
N PHE A 189 8.53 -7.68 5.43
CA PHE A 189 8.45 -9.13 5.63
C PHE A 189 8.46 -9.50 7.12
N ILE A 190 9.35 -8.90 7.90
CA ILE A 190 9.49 -9.17 9.33
C ILE A 190 8.23 -8.80 10.11
N VAL A 191 7.67 -7.62 9.86
CA VAL A 191 6.45 -7.15 10.52
C VAL A 191 5.27 -8.06 10.20
N VAL A 192 5.08 -8.40 8.93
CA VAL A 192 4.00 -9.29 8.51
C VAL A 192 4.18 -10.71 9.07
N LEU A 193 5.40 -11.24 9.08
CA LEU A 193 5.68 -12.54 9.69
C LEU A 193 5.36 -12.54 11.19
N LYS A 194 5.68 -11.47 11.92
CA LYS A 194 5.34 -11.34 13.36
C LYS A 194 3.84 -11.36 13.63
N GLN A 195 3.01 -10.97 12.66
CA GLN A 195 1.55 -10.98 12.77
C GLN A 195 0.92 -12.31 12.35
N SER A 196 1.68 -13.20 11.70
CA SER A 196 1.14 -14.47 11.22
C SER A 196 0.77 -15.42 12.37
N VAL A 197 -0.33 -16.15 12.22
CA VAL A 197 -0.79 -17.20 13.16
C VAL A 197 0.33 -18.18 13.49
N HIS A 198 1.04 -18.66 12.48
CA HIS A 198 2.17 -19.60 12.63
C HIS A 198 3.31 -19.08 13.52
N TYR A 199 3.45 -17.76 13.59
CA TYR A 199 4.47 -17.10 14.41
C TYR A 199 3.95 -16.83 15.83
N LEU A 200 2.64 -16.59 15.97
CA LEU A 200 1.96 -16.40 17.24
C LEU A 200 1.68 -17.73 17.96
N SER A 201 1.50 -18.83 17.22
CA SER A 201 1.57 -20.18 17.74
C SER A 201 3.00 -20.45 18.18
N LYS A 202 3.19 -21.05 19.36
CA LYS A 202 4.50 -21.37 19.97
C LYS A 202 5.42 -22.26 19.11
N GLU A 203 4.97 -22.64 17.92
CA GLU A 203 5.68 -23.44 16.95
C GLU A 203 6.87 -22.73 16.33
N VAL A 204 6.81 -21.42 15.98
CA VAL A 204 8.01 -20.74 15.49
C VAL A 204 8.21 -19.26 15.91
N PRO A 205 9.17 -19.00 16.82
CA PRO A 205 9.47 -17.67 17.36
C PRO A 205 10.47 -16.86 16.51
N GLN A 206 10.95 -15.76 17.09
CA GLN A 206 12.07 -14.88 16.67
C GLN A 206 13.29 -15.62 16.08
N SER A 207 13.46 -16.90 16.37
CA SER A 207 14.48 -17.78 15.80
C SER A 207 14.42 -17.91 14.27
N ILE A 208 13.24 -17.89 13.62
CA ILE A 208 13.19 -17.83 12.14
C ILE A 208 13.79 -16.53 11.65
N ILE A 209 13.38 -15.41 12.23
CA ILE A 209 13.82 -14.09 11.78
C ILE A 209 15.32 -13.95 12.00
N ASP A 210 15.83 -14.38 13.16
CA ASP A 210 17.25 -14.38 13.45
C ASP A 210 18.03 -15.30 12.50
N ARG A 211 17.48 -16.47 12.13
CA ARG A 211 18.09 -17.35 11.12
C ARG A 211 18.10 -16.72 9.73
N MET A 212 17.01 -16.08 9.32
CA MET A 212 16.91 -15.40 8.02
C MET A 212 17.89 -14.23 7.92
N LEU A 213 18.08 -13.50 9.02
CA LEU A 213 19.02 -12.40 9.12
C LEU A 213 20.46 -12.82 9.44
N LYS A 214 20.71 -14.12 9.64
CA LYS A 214 22.05 -14.64 9.91
C LYS A 214 22.99 -14.25 8.76
N ASP A 215 24.18 -13.78 9.12
CA ASP A 215 25.24 -13.33 8.23
C ASP A 215 24.87 -12.12 7.34
N TYR A 216 23.69 -11.52 7.56
CA TYR A 216 23.32 -10.28 6.89
C TYR A 216 23.94 -9.09 7.62
N LYS A 217 24.92 -8.43 7.00
CA LYS A 217 25.66 -7.30 7.59
C LYS A 217 24.74 -6.17 8.10
N GLN A 218 23.58 -5.98 7.48
CA GLN A 218 22.61 -4.94 7.88
C GLN A 218 21.58 -5.42 8.93
N ALA A 219 21.67 -6.66 9.43
CA ALA A 219 20.75 -7.19 10.43
C ALA A 219 20.59 -6.30 11.68
N PRO A 220 21.65 -5.69 12.27
CA PRO A 220 21.48 -4.78 13.39
C PRO A 220 20.65 -3.53 13.02
N ARG A 221 20.83 -2.99 11.81
CA ARG A 221 20.05 -1.83 11.35
C ARG A 221 18.59 -2.19 11.14
N ILE A 222 18.31 -3.37 10.57
CA ILE A 222 16.94 -3.86 10.45
C ILE A 222 16.29 -3.97 11.84
N LYS A 223 16.99 -4.52 12.84
CA LYS A 223 16.46 -4.61 14.22
C LYS A 223 16.10 -3.23 14.77
N ASN A 224 16.93 -2.21 14.54
CA ASN A 224 16.63 -0.84 14.96
C ASN A 224 15.43 -0.26 14.21
N ILE A 225 15.32 -0.50 12.90
CA ILE A 225 14.18 -0.03 12.09
C ILE A 225 12.88 -0.72 12.52
N VAL A 226 12.93 -2.02 12.88
CA VAL A 226 11.79 -2.76 13.44
C VAL A 226 11.35 -2.12 14.76
N GLN A 227 12.28 -1.76 15.64
CA GLN A 227 11.95 -1.05 16.87
C GLN A 227 11.33 0.33 16.58
N MET A 228 11.86 1.08 15.61
CA MET A 228 11.29 2.36 15.17
C MET A 228 9.85 2.19 14.68
N PHE A 229 9.57 1.12 13.94
CA PHE A 229 8.23 0.78 13.49
C PHE A 229 7.30 0.45 14.68
N GLU A 230 7.76 -0.37 15.62
CA GLU A 230 6.98 -0.77 16.81
C GLU A 230 6.63 0.42 17.71
N VAL A 231 7.52 1.41 17.85
CA VAL A 231 7.25 2.66 18.60
C VAL A 231 6.56 3.73 17.75
N LYS A 232 6.10 3.40 16.54
CA LYS A 232 5.39 4.30 15.62
C LYS A 232 6.18 5.59 15.29
N ASN A 233 7.48 5.44 15.04
CA ASN A 233 8.32 6.57 14.65
C ASN A 233 7.88 7.16 13.30
N GLU A 234 7.79 8.49 13.23
CA GLU A 234 7.35 9.23 12.04
C GLU A 234 8.11 8.86 10.77
N LYS A 235 9.42 8.55 10.87
CA LYS A 235 10.26 8.23 9.70
C LYS A 235 9.83 6.97 8.95
N VAL A 236 9.15 6.04 9.62
CA VAL A 236 8.69 4.77 9.04
C VAL A 236 7.17 4.64 9.11
N TYR A 237 6.47 5.71 9.50
CA TYR A 237 5.03 5.71 9.69
C TYR A 237 4.26 5.38 8.41
N PHE A 238 4.77 5.82 7.26
CA PHE A 238 4.19 5.50 5.95
C PHE A 238 4.05 3.98 5.71
N ILE A 239 4.92 3.14 6.29
CA ILE A 239 4.80 1.68 6.19
C ILE A 239 3.61 1.17 7.01
N GLN A 240 3.34 1.80 8.15
CA GLN A 240 2.16 1.48 8.97
C GLN A 240 0.88 1.85 8.22
N GLU A 241 0.86 2.99 7.53
CA GLU A 241 -0.26 3.40 6.69
C GLU A 241 -0.51 2.39 5.57
N SER A 242 0.54 2.02 4.82
CA SER A 242 0.44 1.02 3.75
C SER A 242 0.08 -0.40 4.25
N LEU A 243 0.43 -0.76 5.49
CA LEU A 243 -0.04 -2.00 6.10
C LEU A 243 -1.53 -1.95 6.43
N ASN A 244 -1.98 -0.84 7.02
CA ASN A 244 -3.40 -0.66 7.34
C ASN A 244 -4.25 -0.63 6.07
N ASP A 245 -3.77 0.05 5.02
CA ASP A 245 -4.41 0.05 3.70
C ASP A 245 -4.52 -1.38 3.14
N ALA A 246 -3.43 -2.17 3.20
CA ALA A 246 -3.45 -3.57 2.78
C ALA A 246 -4.51 -4.39 3.50
N PHE A 247 -4.67 -4.23 4.82
CA PHE A 247 -5.74 -4.91 5.57
C PHE A 247 -7.15 -4.45 5.19
N SER A 248 -7.31 -3.24 4.64
CA SER A 248 -8.63 -2.74 4.22
C SER A 248 -9.04 -3.18 2.81
N VAL A 249 -8.07 -3.51 1.94
CA VAL A 249 -8.31 -3.81 0.51
C VAL A 249 -8.13 -5.29 0.18
N VAL A 250 -7.26 -6.01 0.88
CA VAL A 250 -6.99 -7.43 0.61
C VAL A 250 -8.16 -8.29 1.09
N GLU A 251 -8.63 -9.18 0.22
CA GLU A 251 -9.69 -10.12 0.55
C GLU A 251 -9.24 -11.15 1.60
N THR A 252 -10.15 -11.46 2.53
CA THR A 252 -9.95 -12.55 3.49
C THR A 252 -10.42 -13.88 2.92
N LEU A 253 -9.82 -14.97 3.39
CA LEU A 253 -10.14 -16.34 3.01
C LEU A 253 -10.67 -17.11 4.22
N PRO A 254 -11.64 -18.02 4.05
CA PRO A 254 -12.07 -18.91 5.12
C PRO A 254 -10.94 -19.88 5.49
N TYR A 255 -10.73 -20.08 6.78
CA TYR A 255 -9.76 -21.00 7.36
C TYR A 255 -10.39 -21.81 8.48
N ASN A 256 -9.94 -23.06 8.64
CA ASN A 256 -10.39 -23.96 9.69
C ASN A 256 -9.16 -24.53 10.43
N ASP A 257 -9.12 -24.37 11.75
CA ASP A 257 -8.01 -24.81 12.60
C ASP A 257 -7.91 -26.32 12.83
N SER A 258 -8.85 -27.11 12.29
CA SER A 258 -8.77 -28.57 12.27
C SER A 258 -7.82 -29.11 11.21
N GLU A 259 -7.30 -28.26 10.32
CA GLU A 259 -6.17 -28.61 9.47
C GLU A 259 -4.95 -28.92 10.34
N VAL A 260 -4.37 -30.11 10.17
CA VAL A 260 -3.17 -30.57 10.90
C VAL A 260 -2.08 -29.49 10.82
N GLU A 261 -1.55 -29.08 11.97
CA GLU A 261 -0.42 -28.15 12.07
C GLU A 261 0.73 -28.65 11.17
N LYS A 262 1.07 -27.86 10.14
CA LYS A 262 2.16 -28.18 9.22
C LYS A 262 3.42 -27.50 9.73
N ALA A 263 4.42 -28.31 10.10
CA ALA A 263 5.73 -27.81 10.47
C ALA A 263 6.28 -26.85 9.40
N ILE A 264 6.79 -25.69 9.84
CA ILE A 264 7.32 -24.67 8.95
C ILE A 264 8.54 -25.21 8.19
N LYS A 265 8.45 -25.18 6.86
CA LYS A 265 9.51 -25.54 5.93
C LYS A 265 10.50 -24.39 5.82
N ILE A 266 11.71 -24.62 6.32
CA ILE A 266 12.84 -23.70 6.12
C ILE A 266 13.90 -24.41 5.28
N ARG A 267 14.02 -24.02 4.00
CA ARG A 267 15.01 -24.60 3.10
C ARG A 267 16.43 -24.42 3.66
N ARG A 268 17.26 -25.45 3.50
CA ARG A 268 18.70 -25.38 3.81
C ARG A 268 19.52 -24.83 2.65
N GLN A 269 19.00 -24.96 1.43
CA GLN A 269 19.65 -24.51 0.20
C GLN A 269 18.66 -23.69 -0.63
N ILE A 270 19.14 -22.57 -1.16
CA ILE A 270 18.43 -21.74 -2.12
C ILE A 270 18.68 -22.24 -3.54
N SER A 271 17.72 -22.03 -4.44
CA SER A 271 17.90 -22.36 -5.86
C SER A 271 19.09 -21.58 -6.45
N PRO A 272 19.89 -22.18 -7.35
CA PRO A 272 21.04 -21.50 -7.92
C PRO A 272 20.61 -20.31 -8.78
N LYS A 273 21.48 -19.30 -8.86
CA LYS A 273 21.32 -18.20 -9.81
C LYS A 273 21.58 -18.70 -11.22
N LEU A 274 20.74 -18.28 -12.15
CA LEU A 274 20.87 -18.55 -13.57
C LEU A 274 21.25 -17.25 -14.28
N LEU A 275 22.11 -17.37 -15.29
CA LEU A 275 22.43 -16.25 -16.16
C LEU A 275 21.19 -15.94 -17.01
N ARG A 276 20.56 -14.79 -16.77
CA ARG A 276 19.35 -14.35 -17.47
C ARG A 276 19.60 -13.03 -18.18
N GLN A 277 18.98 -12.92 -19.35
CA GLN A 277 19.00 -11.74 -20.19
C GLN A 277 17.77 -10.88 -19.89
N ILE A 278 17.96 -9.57 -19.68
CA ILE A 278 16.89 -8.61 -19.34
C ILE A 278 16.81 -7.53 -20.41
#